data_AF-A0A9W9G799-F1
#
_entry.id   AF-A0A9W9G799-F1
#
_cell.length_a   1.000
_cell.length_b   1.000
_cell.length_c   1.000
_cell.angle_alpha   90.00
_cell.angle_beta   90.00
_cell.angle_gamma   90.00
#
_symmetry.space_group_name_H-M   'P 1'
#
loop_
_entity.id
_entity.type
_entity.pdbx_description
1 polymer ?
#
loop_
_entity_poly.entity_id
_entity_poly.type
_entity_poly.pdbx_seq_one_letter_code
_entity_poly.pdbx_strand_id
1 'polypeptide(L)'
;MAMNRIPGHNIYVGGILSLKNKAALERENFTHVLSVLRLGSDEIFSSYQHHKIDVDDVDYENLLEHFPDAIKFIQSGLDGGGGVLVHCAMGKSRSATICIAYLLHQKRNEASFTPQAALELVREGRPLCEPNDGFMQQLELYHEMGCPDDVSEHPIYQRWLYRREVEESVACGRAPEMESVRFEDDQPSIQQAQPTPEREVELKCRKCRRGIASSKYIISHEEEKRENAKARSNVECAHIFLHPMKWMRSSLYPSASDSNPNAQFTGDAPLSGRLACPNPTCGANIGKFAWQGMQCSCNSWVVPAIGLAKARVDIKPLASGNLPPAALGIRLPPGMRPTEPTQPGSGRGNL
;
A
#
# COMPACT_ATOMS: atom_id res chain seq x y z
N MET A 1 17.67 -15.11 -33.09
CA MET A 1 17.05 -14.58 -31.85
C MET A 1 18.17 -14.17 -30.91
N ALA A 2 18.23 -12.88 -30.60
CA ALA A 2 19.37 -12.31 -29.89
C ALA A 2 19.15 -12.31 -28.37
N MET A 3 20.25 -12.51 -27.64
CA MET A 3 20.41 -12.06 -26.25
C MET A 3 20.95 -10.64 -26.34
N ASN A 4 20.25 -9.69 -25.72
CA ASN A 4 20.56 -8.29 -25.84
C ASN A 4 21.12 -7.77 -24.52
N ARG A 5 22.30 -7.16 -24.56
CA ARG A 5 22.94 -6.56 -23.39
C ARG A 5 22.23 -5.26 -23.01
N ILE A 6 21.98 -5.06 -21.73
CA ILE A 6 21.51 -3.78 -21.19
C ILE A 6 22.69 -2.80 -21.15
N PRO A 7 22.55 -1.56 -21.64
CA PRO A 7 23.62 -0.58 -21.59
C PRO A 7 24.19 -0.39 -20.18
N GLY A 8 25.52 -0.31 -20.06
CA GLY A 8 26.20 -0.10 -18.78
C GLY A 8 26.29 -1.33 -17.86
N HIS A 9 25.62 -2.43 -18.17
CA HIS A 9 25.59 -3.62 -17.30
C HIS A 9 25.96 -4.91 -18.04
N ASN A 10 26.55 -5.88 -17.36
CA ASN A 10 26.77 -7.23 -17.92
C ASN A 10 25.53 -8.13 -17.76
N ILE A 11 24.36 -7.54 -17.99
CA ILE A 11 23.05 -8.18 -17.89
C ILE A 11 22.46 -8.29 -19.29
N TYR A 12 21.91 -9.45 -19.61
CA TYR A 12 21.34 -9.75 -20.92
C TYR A 12 19.88 -10.14 -20.79
N VAL A 13 19.04 -9.63 -21.69
CA VAL A 13 17.62 -9.98 -21.79
C VAL A 13 17.40 -10.86 -23.01
N GLY A 14 16.70 -11.98 -22.82
CA GLY A 14 16.44 -12.95 -23.90
C GLY A 14 15.10 -13.68 -23.80
N GLY A 15 14.71 -14.31 -24.90
CA GLY A 15 13.63 -15.29 -24.91
C GLY A 15 14.17 -16.71 -24.75
N ILE A 16 13.29 -17.68 -24.53
CA ILE A 16 13.66 -19.09 -24.32
C ILE A 16 14.46 -19.66 -25.50
N LEU A 17 14.14 -19.24 -26.72
CA LEU A 17 14.82 -19.70 -27.92
C LEU A 17 16.26 -19.17 -28.03
N SER A 18 16.63 -18.14 -27.26
CA SER A 18 18.00 -17.67 -27.15
C SER A 18 18.91 -18.72 -26.49
N LEU A 19 18.37 -19.61 -25.65
CA LEU A 19 19.13 -20.68 -24.99
C LEU A 19 19.64 -21.75 -25.96
N LYS A 20 19.03 -21.85 -27.15
CA LYS A 20 19.51 -22.77 -28.20
C LYS A 20 20.83 -22.32 -28.83
N ASN A 21 21.23 -21.07 -28.61
CA ASN A 21 22.45 -20.51 -29.19
C ASN A 21 23.66 -20.69 -28.24
N LYS A 22 24.17 -21.93 -28.15
CA LYS A 22 25.33 -22.27 -27.30
C LYS A 22 26.56 -21.41 -27.57
N ALA A 23 26.84 -21.11 -28.85
CA ALA A 23 27.97 -20.28 -29.23
C ALA A 23 27.88 -18.82 -28.71
N ALA A 24 26.66 -18.29 -28.56
CA ALA A 24 26.46 -16.99 -27.94
C ALA A 24 26.54 -17.07 -26.40
N LEU A 25 26.15 -18.20 -25.80
CA LEU A 25 26.29 -18.41 -24.37
C LEU A 25 27.77 -18.52 -23.94
N GLU A 26 28.59 -19.20 -24.75
CA GLU A 26 30.03 -19.36 -24.50
C GLU A 26 30.82 -18.05 -24.68
N ARG A 27 30.41 -17.21 -25.65
CA ARG A 27 31.14 -15.96 -25.97
C ARG A 27 31.03 -14.89 -24.88
N GLU A 28 29.85 -14.74 -24.28
CA GLU A 28 29.57 -13.64 -23.36
C GLU A 28 29.91 -13.97 -21.89
N ASN A 29 30.60 -15.11 -21.64
CA ASN A 29 31.02 -15.57 -20.31
C ASN A 29 29.87 -15.54 -19.27
N PHE A 30 28.71 -16.10 -19.62
CA PHE A 30 27.60 -16.21 -18.68
C PHE A 30 27.98 -17.13 -17.52
N THR A 31 27.73 -16.69 -16.31
CA THR A 31 27.91 -17.50 -15.09
C THR A 31 26.57 -17.76 -14.40
N HIS A 32 25.60 -16.88 -14.61
CA HIS A 32 24.29 -16.93 -13.96
C HIS A 32 23.16 -16.85 -15.00
N VAL A 33 22.13 -17.65 -14.79
CA VAL A 33 20.90 -17.65 -15.59
C VAL A 33 19.70 -17.49 -14.67
N LEU A 34 18.85 -16.52 -14.97
CA LEU A 34 17.58 -16.26 -14.28
C LEU A 34 16.42 -16.53 -15.24
N SER A 35 15.67 -17.60 -14.97
CA SER A 35 14.49 -18.00 -15.74
C SER A 35 13.22 -17.48 -15.08
N VAL A 36 12.51 -16.59 -15.76
CA VAL A 36 11.25 -15.98 -15.27
C VAL A 36 10.07 -16.51 -16.11
N LEU A 37 9.78 -17.80 -15.94
CA LEU A 37 8.71 -18.55 -16.59
C LEU A 37 8.64 -19.97 -16.01
N ARG A 38 7.44 -20.56 -16.10
CA ARG A 38 7.24 -21.99 -15.83
C ARG A 38 7.96 -22.84 -16.88
N LEU A 39 9.05 -23.49 -16.47
CA LEU A 39 9.84 -24.41 -17.28
C LEU A 39 10.01 -25.76 -16.61
N GLY A 40 10.15 -26.82 -17.39
CA GLY A 40 10.63 -28.12 -16.89
C GLY A 40 12.11 -28.07 -16.50
N SER A 41 12.61 -29.11 -15.83
CA SER A 41 14.05 -29.26 -15.59
C SER A 41 14.77 -29.45 -16.92
N ASP A 42 15.70 -28.54 -17.25
CA ASP A 42 16.48 -28.60 -18.48
C ASP A 42 17.96 -28.79 -18.12
N GLU A 43 18.60 -29.81 -18.67
CA GLU A 43 20.03 -30.12 -18.42
C GLU A 43 20.96 -28.98 -18.88
N ILE A 44 20.45 -28.08 -19.73
CA ILE A 44 21.14 -26.93 -20.31
C ILE A 44 21.72 -26.00 -19.23
N PHE A 45 21.10 -25.94 -18.05
CA PHE A 45 21.52 -25.02 -16.99
C PHE A 45 22.54 -25.61 -16.02
N SER A 46 22.92 -26.88 -16.15
CA SER A 46 23.82 -27.57 -15.21
C SER A 46 25.20 -26.91 -15.04
N SER A 47 25.68 -26.21 -16.06
CA SER A 47 26.96 -25.48 -16.04
C SER A 47 26.87 -24.06 -15.48
N TYR A 48 25.68 -23.57 -15.12
CA TYR A 48 25.44 -22.21 -14.66
C TYR A 48 24.84 -22.20 -13.26
N GLN A 49 25.05 -21.12 -12.52
CA GLN A 49 24.17 -20.85 -11.38
C GLN A 49 22.79 -20.50 -11.94
N HIS A 50 21.76 -21.21 -11.51
CA HIS A 50 20.41 -21.08 -12.05
C HIS A 50 19.42 -20.73 -10.96
N HIS A 51 18.70 -19.63 -11.16
CA HIS A 51 17.54 -19.27 -10.34
C HIS A 51 16.30 -19.23 -11.23
N LYS A 52 15.18 -19.76 -10.71
CA LYS A 52 13.94 -19.95 -11.44
C LYS A 52 12.79 -19.33 -10.67
N ILE A 53 12.01 -18.52 -11.37
CA ILE A 53 10.79 -17.88 -10.88
C ILE A 53 9.64 -18.36 -11.75
N ASP A 54 8.73 -19.15 -11.16
CA ASP A 54 7.63 -19.80 -11.85
C ASP A 54 6.39 -18.90 -11.93
N VAL A 55 6.42 -17.96 -12.87
CA VAL A 55 5.38 -16.94 -13.07
C VAL A 55 4.91 -16.88 -14.53
N ASP A 56 3.60 -16.75 -14.74
CA ASP A 56 2.98 -16.55 -16.06
C ASP A 56 2.96 -15.06 -16.49
N ASP A 57 2.79 -14.81 -17.79
CA ASP A 57 2.80 -13.43 -18.33
C ASP A 57 1.40 -12.82 -18.36
N VAL A 58 0.82 -12.66 -17.17
CA VAL A 58 -0.52 -12.10 -16.95
C VAL A 58 -0.46 -11.00 -15.91
N ASP A 59 -1.40 -10.06 -15.98
CA ASP A 59 -1.43 -8.85 -15.16
C ASP A 59 -1.75 -9.11 -13.68
N TYR A 60 -2.40 -10.23 -13.38
CA TYR A 60 -2.70 -10.67 -12.01
C TYR A 60 -1.62 -11.55 -11.37
N GLU A 61 -0.46 -11.80 -11.99
CA GLU A 61 0.63 -12.51 -11.32
C GLU A 61 1.39 -11.62 -10.33
N ASN A 62 1.95 -12.17 -9.25
CA ASN A 62 2.74 -11.43 -8.28
C ASN A 62 4.24 -11.65 -8.53
N LEU A 63 4.85 -10.79 -9.34
CA LEU A 63 6.29 -10.85 -9.58
C LEU A 63 7.09 -10.02 -8.56
N LEU A 64 6.44 -9.04 -7.93
CA LEU A 64 7.03 -8.13 -6.95
C LEU A 64 7.65 -8.85 -5.74
N GLU A 65 7.02 -9.93 -5.25
CA GLU A 65 7.58 -10.74 -4.14
C GLU A 65 8.96 -11.29 -4.45
N HIS A 66 9.26 -11.54 -5.73
CA HIS A 66 10.51 -12.14 -6.17
C HIS A 66 11.62 -11.13 -6.45
N PHE A 67 11.31 -9.82 -6.44
CA PHE A 67 12.31 -8.79 -6.78
C PHE A 67 13.55 -8.86 -5.88
N PRO A 68 13.47 -8.95 -4.55
CA PRO A 68 14.66 -9.00 -3.70
C PRO A 68 15.62 -10.14 -4.05
N ASP A 69 15.10 -11.35 -4.21
CA ASP A 69 15.92 -12.53 -4.47
C ASP A 69 16.47 -12.53 -5.90
N ALA A 70 15.67 -12.10 -6.87
CA ALA A 70 16.12 -11.91 -8.25
C ALA A 70 17.26 -10.88 -8.34
N ILE A 71 17.15 -9.77 -7.62
CA ILE A 71 18.15 -8.70 -7.60
C ILE A 71 19.44 -9.20 -6.94
N LYS A 72 19.36 -9.88 -5.79
CA LYS A 72 20.52 -10.49 -5.13
C LYS A 72 21.21 -11.49 -6.05
N PHE A 73 20.44 -12.32 -6.75
CA PHE A 73 20.97 -13.28 -7.71
C PHE A 73 21.71 -12.59 -8.86
N ILE A 74 21.11 -11.57 -9.48
CA ILE A 74 21.77 -10.77 -10.53
C ILE A 74 23.05 -10.13 -10.00
N GLN A 75 22.99 -9.50 -8.82
CA GLN A 75 24.15 -8.84 -8.20
C GLN A 75 25.29 -9.83 -7.98
N SER A 76 25.00 -11.02 -7.45
CA SER A 76 26.03 -12.05 -7.20
C SER A 76 26.78 -12.48 -8.46
N GLY A 77 26.09 -12.55 -9.60
CA GLY A 77 26.73 -12.88 -10.88
C GLY A 77 27.61 -11.77 -11.42
N LEU A 78 27.21 -10.51 -11.22
CA LEU A 78 27.99 -9.35 -11.61
C LEU A 78 29.22 -9.15 -10.73
N ASP A 79 29.08 -9.33 -9.41
CA ASP A 79 30.19 -9.24 -8.44
C ASP A 79 31.24 -10.33 -8.69
N GLY A 80 30.82 -11.50 -9.18
CA GLY A 80 31.71 -12.56 -9.65
C GLY A 80 32.42 -12.27 -10.98
N GLY A 81 32.19 -11.09 -11.59
CA GLY A 81 32.78 -10.70 -12.87
C GLY A 81 32.20 -11.41 -14.09
N GLY A 82 31.09 -12.13 -13.93
CA GLY A 82 30.43 -12.89 -15.00
C GLY A 82 29.30 -12.13 -15.69
N GLY A 83 28.74 -12.74 -16.72
CA GLY A 83 27.50 -12.29 -17.37
C GLY A 83 26.27 -12.93 -16.72
N VAL A 84 25.19 -12.16 -16.63
CA VAL A 84 23.89 -12.65 -16.15
C VAL A 84 22.88 -12.64 -17.30
N LEU A 85 22.28 -13.79 -17.60
CA LEU A 85 21.18 -13.90 -18.55
C LEU A 85 19.85 -13.94 -17.81
N VAL A 86 19.00 -12.94 -18.02
CA VAL A 86 17.61 -12.94 -17.55
C VAL A 86 16.70 -13.23 -18.73
N HIS A 87 15.92 -14.31 -18.68
CA HIS A 87 15.08 -14.71 -19.80
C HIS A 87 13.67 -15.12 -19.37
N CYS A 88 12.74 -14.93 -20.30
CA CYS A 88 11.39 -15.48 -20.21
C CYS A 88 11.04 -16.23 -21.51
N ALA A 89 9.77 -16.31 -21.90
CA ALA A 89 9.40 -16.93 -23.17
C ALA A 89 9.90 -16.08 -24.37
N MET A 90 9.52 -14.80 -24.42
CA MET A 90 9.84 -13.90 -25.54
C MET A 90 10.98 -12.91 -25.25
N GLY A 91 11.39 -12.77 -23.98
CA GLY A 91 12.29 -11.71 -23.56
C GLY A 91 11.66 -10.33 -23.70
N LYS A 92 10.36 -10.20 -23.37
CA LYS A 92 9.55 -8.98 -23.61
C LYS A 92 9.03 -8.38 -22.31
N SER A 93 8.30 -9.18 -21.52
CA SER A 93 7.57 -8.72 -20.33
C SER A 93 8.28 -9.18 -19.05
N ARG A 94 7.97 -10.37 -18.50
CA ARG A 94 8.57 -10.94 -17.27
C ARG A 94 10.08 -10.69 -17.05
N SER A 95 10.92 -11.06 -18.02
CA SER A 95 12.37 -10.86 -17.91
C SER A 95 12.77 -9.39 -17.93
N ALA A 96 12.06 -8.57 -18.72
CA ALA A 96 12.30 -7.13 -18.75
C ALA A 96 11.89 -6.50 -17.40
N THR A 97 10.76 -6.92 -16.80
CA THR A 97 10.33 -6.48 -15.48
C THR A 97 11.41 -6.70 -14.44
N ILE A 98 12.01 -7.88 -14.37
CA ILE A 98 13.09 -8.17 -13.42
C ILE A 98 14.32 -7.28 -13.67
N CYS A 99 14.71 -7.08 -14.93
CA CYS A 99 15.81 -6.18 -15.25
C CYS A 99 15.53 -4.73 -14.86
N ILE A 100 14.29 -4.26 -15.04
CA ILE A 100 13.86 -2.93 -14.62
C ILE A 100 13.90 -2.82 -13.10
N ALA A 101 13.38 -3.81 -12.37
CA ALA A 101 13.43 -3.85 -10.90
C ALA A 101 14.88 -3.77 -10.37
N TYR A 102 15.82 -4.49 -11.02
CA TYR A 102 17.24 -4.38 -10.72
C TYR A 102 17.78 -2.96 -10.93
N LEU A 103 17.50 -2.34 -12.09
CA LEU A 103 17.97 -0.98 -12.39
C LEU A 103 17.42 0.05 -11.40
N LEU A 104 16.13 -0.06 -11.05
CA LEU A 104 15.49 0.80 -10.04
C LEU A 104 16.18 0.65 -8.68
N HIS A 105 16.47 -0.59 -8.26
CA HIS A 105 17.15 -0.85 -7.01
C HIS A 105 18.57 -0.29 -6.96
N GLN A 106 19.35 -0.42 -8.04
CA GLN A 106 20.69 0.16 -8.13
C GLN A 106 20.67 1.69 -8.01
N LYS A 107 19.61 2.32 -8.54
CA LYS A 107 19.42 3.77 -8.54
C LYS A 107 18.39 4.25 -7.52
N ARG A 108 18.14 3.48 -6.45
CA ARG A 108 17.12 3.80 -5.43
C ARG A 108 17.32 5.14 -4.72
N ASN A 109 18.54 5.69 -4.75
CA ASN A 109 18.87 7.01 -4.20
C ASN A 109 18.61 8.17 -5.19
N GLU A 110 18.28 7.87 -6.45
CA GLU A 110 17.98 8.83 -7.51
C GLU A 110 16.46 8.93 -7.73
N ALA A 111 15.78 9.79 -6.99
CA ALA A 111 14.31 9.92 -7.06
C ALA A 111 13.74 10.24 -8.46
N SER A 112 14.57 10.74 -9.38
CA SER A 112 14.20 10.99 -10.79
C SER A 112 14.23 9.73 -11.67
N PHE A 113 14.80 8.62 -11.19
CA PHE A 113 14.94 7.39 -11.98
C PHE A 113 13.70 6.50 -11.85
N THR A 114 12.68 6.82 -12.65
CA THR A 114 11.37 6.17 -12.61
C THR A 114 11.35 4.81 -13.34
N PRO A 115 10.30 3.97 -13.12
CA PRO A 115 10.10 2.73 -13.89
C PRO A 115 10.12 2.94 -15.40
N GLN A 116 9.53 4.04 -15.88
CA GLN A 116 9.52 4.40 -17.30
C GLN A 116 10.93 4.72 -17.81
N ALA A 117 11.74 5.46 -17.04
CA ALA A 117 13.12 5.75 -17.42
C ALA A 117 13.97 4.47 -17.47
N ALA A 118 13.77 3.55 -16.53
CA ALA A 118 14.44 2.25 -16.52
C ALA A 118 14.00 1.35 -17.70
N LEU A 119 12.72 1.38 -18.07
CA LEU A 119 12.21 0.67 -19.26
C LEU A 119 12.87 1.19 -20.55
N GLU A 120 13.00 2.52 -20.71
CA GLU A 120 13.67 3.10 -21.88
C GLU A 120 15.15 2.68 -21.96
N LEU A 121 15.86 2.62 -20.84
CA LEU A 121 17.24 2.12 -20.79
C LEU A 121 17.33 0.65 -21.24
N VAL A 122 16.38 -0.20 -20.83
CA VAL A 122 16.31 -1.59 -21.31
C VAL A 122 15.99 -1.65 -22.81
N ARG A 123 15.15 -0.74 -23.31
CA ARG A 123 14.77 -0.66 -24.72
C ARG A 123 15.91 -0.25 -25.65
N GLU A 124 16.89 0.51 -25.16
CA GLU A 124 18.13 0.78 -25.91
C GLU A 124 18.86 -0.52 -26.32
N GLY A 125 18.90 -1.51 -25.42
CA GLY A 125 19.46 -2.83 -25.72
C GLY A 125 18.49 -3.72 -26.49
N ARG A 126 17.19 -3.69 -26.13
CA ARG A 126 16.14 -4.54 -26.71
C ARG A 126 14.82 -3.75 -26.89
N PRO A 127 14.58 -3.15 -28.07
CA PRO A 127 13.42 -2.26 -28.31
C PRO A 127 12.04 -2.90 -28.11
N LEU A 128 11.96 -4.23 -28.18
CA LEU A 128 10.70 -4.98 -28.03
C LEU A 128 10.26 -5.13 -26.56
N CYS A 129 11.07 -4.71 -25.58
CA CYS A 129 10.71 -4.82 -24.17
C CYS A 129 9.48 -3.97 -23.84
N GLU A 130 8.51 -4.60 -23.20
CA GLU A 130 7.22 -4.03 -22.83
C GLU A 130 6.60 -4.99 -21.79
N PRO A 131 6.86 -4.76 -20.50
CA PRO A 131 6.13 -5.39 -19.41
C PRO A 131 4.62 -5.20 -19.58
N ASN A 132 3.83 -6.18 -19.13
CA ASN A 132 2.38 -6.01 -19.06
C ASN A 132 1.99 -4.96 -18.00
N ASP A 133 0.75 -4.49 -18.06
CA ASP A 133 0.27 -3.40 -17.20
C ASP A 133 0.36 -3.73 -15.70
N GLY A 134 0.06 -4.98 -15.32
CA GLY A 134 0.16 -5.44 -13.92
C GLY A 134 1.60 -5.44 -13.40
N PHE A 135 2.56 -5.81 -14.25
CA PHE A 135 3.99 -5.73 -13.91
C PHE A 135 4.50 -4.29 -13.89
N MET A 136 4.01 -3.41 -14.75
CA MET A 136 4.32 -1.98 -14.66
C MET A 136 3.82 -1.37 -13.35
N GLN A 137 2.59 -1.68 -12.94
CA GLN A 137 2.05 -1.24 -11.65
C GLN A 137 2.88 -1.78 -10.46
N GLN A 138 3.36 -3.02 -10.54
CA GLN A 138 4.24 -3.59 -9.52
C GLN A 138 5.60 -2.89 -9.45
N LEU A 139 6.16 -2.46 -10.59
CA LEU A 139 7.39 -1.67 -10.63
C LEU A 139 7.19 -0.26 -10.06
N GLU A 140 6.04 0.36 -10.34
CA GLU A 140 5.65 1.64 -9.74
C GLU A 140 5.51 1.52 -8.22
N LEU A 141 4.84 0.46 -7.75
CA LEU A 141 4.74 0.16 -6.32
C LEU A 141 6.12 -0.04 -5.70
N TYR A 142 6.99 -0.82 -6.34
CA TYR A 142 8.36 -1.04 -5.86
C TYR A 142 9.17 0.26 -5.75
N HIS A 143 9.05 1.15 -6.74
CA HIS A 143 9.67 2.46 -6.72
C HIS A 143 9.09 3.36 -5.62
N GLU A 144 7.77 3.37 -5.41
CA GLU A 144 7.11 4.09 -4.31
C GLU A 144 7.59 3.61 -2.93
N MET A 145 7.86 2.31 -2.78
CA MET A 145 8.43 1.73 -1.57
C MET A 145 9.92 2.07 -1.35
N GLY A 146 10.56 2.78 -2.28
CA GLY A 146 11.99 3.09 -2.20
C GLY A 146 12.90 1.91 -2.55
N CYS A 147 12.40 0.93 -3.29
CA CYS A 147 13.13 -0.26 -3.73
C CYS A 147 13.83 -1.03 -2.57
N PRO A 148 13.07 -1.49 -1.56
CA PRO A 148 13.64 -2.11 -0.36
C PRO A 148 14.29 -3.48 -0.64
N ASP A 149 15.23 -3.88 0.23
CA ASP A 149 15.87 -5.21 0.19
C ASP A 149 14.91 -6.34 0.65
N ASP A 150 13.78 -5.99 1.26
CA ASP A 150 12.70 -6.87 1.66
C ASP A 150 11.35 -6.18 1.37
N VAL A 151 10.55 -6.80 0.50
CA VAL A 151 9.23 -6.30 0.12
C VAL A 151 8.13 -6.84 1.03
N SER A 152 8.33 -8.01 1.64
CA SER A 152 7.29 -8.78 2.32
C SER A 152 6.70 -7.99 3.49
N GLU A 153 7.52 -7.40 4.34
CA GLU A 153 7.07 -6.64 5.50
C GLU A 153 6.67 -5.19 5.18
N HIS A 154 6.81 -4.74 3.93
CA HIS A 154 6.59 -3.34 3.59
C HIS A 154 5.09 -2.96 3.65
N PRO A 155 4.69 -1.89 4.37
CA PRO A 155 3.28 -1.56 4.57
C PRO A 155 2.47 -1.34 3.28
N ILE A 156 3.10 -0.76 2.26
CA ILE A 156 2.50 -0.52 0.94
C ILE A 156 2.25 -1.86 0.22
N TYR A 157 3.22 -2.77 0.26
CA TYR A 157 3.10 -4.10 -0.34
C TYR A 157 2.01 -4.93 0.34
N GLN A 158 2.01 -4.96 1.67
CA GLN A 158 0.99 -5.63 2.48
C GLN A 158 -0.42 -5.09 2.20
N ARG A 159 -0.56 -3.78 1.96
CA ARG A 159 -1.85 -3.18 1.57
C ARG A 159 -2.27 -3.59 0.15
N TRP A 160 -1.32 -3.69 -0.78
CA TRP A 160 -1.59 -4.14 -2.15
C TRP A 160 -2.04 -5.61 -2.17
N LEU A 161 -1.35 -6.50 -1.44
CA LEU A 161 -1.76 -7.90 -1.28
C LEU A 161 -3.17 -8.02 -0.70
N TYR A 162 -3.44 -7.29 0.39
CA TYR A 162 -4.76 -7.26 1.00
C TYR A 162 -5.86 -6.83 0.01
N ARG A 163 -5.61 -5.79 -0.79
CA ARG A 163 -6.59 -5.33 -1.79
C ARG A 163 -6.90 -6.42 -2.82
N ARG A 164 -5.87 -7.07 -3.35
CA ARG A 164 -6.01 -8.15 -4.34
C ARG A 164 -6.81 -9.33 -3.79
N GLU A 165 -6.50 -9.74 -2.56
CA GLU A 165 -7.22 -10.81 -1.87
C GLU A 165 -8.72 -10.49 -1.68
N VAL A 166 -9.02 -9.25 -1.30
CA VAL A 166 -10.42 -8.78 -1.19
C VAL A 166 -11.11 -8.85 -2.55
N GLU A 167 -10.45 -8.38 -3.61
CA GLU A 167 -10.99 -8.40 -4.98
C GLU A 167 -11.27 -9.84 -5.44
N GLU A 168 -10.34 -10.77 -5.22
CA GLU A 168 -10.49 -12.18 -5.59
C GLU A 168 -11.62 -12.87 -4.81
N SER A 169 -11.66 -12.67 -3.49
CA SER A 169 -12.71 -13.20 -2.63
C SER A 169 -14.08 -12.71 -3.07
N VAL A 170 -14.19 -11.40 -3.33
CA VAL A 170 -15.42 -10.75 -3.79
C VAL A 170 -15.84 -11.23 -5.17
N ALA A 171 -14.90 -11.45 -6.09
CA ALA A 171 -15.19 -11.98 -7.42
C ALA A 171 -15.80 -13.39 -7.35
N CYS A 172 -15.43 -14.16 -6.33
CA CYS A 172 -16.01 -15.47 -6.01
C CYS A 172 -17.31 -15.38 -5.17
N GLY A 173 -17.83 -14.18 -4.89
CA GLY A 173 -19.02 -13.99 -4.06
C GLY A 173 -18.80 -14.35 -2.59
N ARG A 174 -17.57 -14.26 -2.09
CA ARG A 174 -17.19 -14.53 -0.70
C ARG A 174 -16.57 -13.32 -0.04
N ALA A 175 -16.63 -13.27 1.29
CA ALA A 175 -15.83 -12.34 2.07
C ALA A 175 -14.39 -12.88 2.17
N PRO A 176 -13.37 -12.01 2.29
CA PRO A 176 -12.00 -12.44 2.50
C PRO A 176 -11.86 -13.21 3.82
N GLU A 177 -10.88 -14.11 3.88
CA GLU A 177 -10.53 -14.81 5.12
C GLU A 177 -10.05 -13.82 6.19
N MET A 178 -10.25 -14.14 7.47
CA MET A 178 -9.95 -13.19 8.55
C MET A 178 -8.45 -12.91 8.65
N GLU A 179 -7.64 -13.93 8.40
CA GLU A 179 -6.19 -13.94 8.44
C GLU A 179 -5.59 -13.05 7.34
N SER A 180 -6.31 -12.90 6.22
CA SER A 180 -5.88 -12.07 5.10
C SER A 180 -6.34 -10.62 5.23
N VAL A 181 -7.26 -10.30 6.16
CA VAL A 181 -7.66 -8.92 6.44
C VAL A 181 -6.59 -8.17 7.20
N ARG A 182 -6.10 -7.12 6.54
CA ARG A 182 -5.15 -6.19 7.14
C ARG A 182 -5.85 -5.16 8.03
N PHE A 183 -5.72 -5.33 9.35
CA PHE A 183 -6.19 -4.35 10.35
C PHE A 183 -5.12 -3.25 10.57
N GLU A 184 -5.44 -2.01 10.25
CA GLU A 184 -4.44 -0.92 10.26
C GLU A 184 -3.95 -0.53 11.67
N ASP A 185 -4.76 -0.75 12.70
CA ASP A 185 -4.41 -0.51 14.11
C ASP A 185 -3.58 -1.63 14.77
N ASP A 186 -3.26 -2.69 14.02
CA ASP A 186 -2.28 -3.72 14.42
C ASP A 186 -0.84 -3.36 14.03
N GLN A 187 -0.63 -2.42 13.10
CA GLN A 187 0.71 -2.21 12.56
C GLN A 187 1.62 -1.34 13.44
N PRO A 188 2.91 -1.76 13.65
CA PRO A 188 3.87 -1.03 14.47
C PRO A 188 4.28 0.32 13.85
N SER A 189 4.23 0.46 12.52
CA SER A 189 4.62 1.65 11.78
C SER A 189 3.73 2.88 12.07
N ILE A 190 2.43 2.68 12.33
CA ILE A 190 1.49 3.77 12.66
C ILE A 190 1.64 4.26 14.11
N GLN A 191 2.32 3.49 14.98
CA GLN A 191 2.67 3.95 16.33
C GLN A 191 3.90 4.88 16.35
N GLN A 192 4.69 4.90 15.26
CA GLN A 192 5.94 5.67 15.16
C GLN A 192 5.91 6.81 14.15
N ALA A 193 4.82 6.96 13.36
CA ALA A 193 4.65 8.09 12.46
C ALA A 193 4.64 9.39 13.27
N GLN A 194 5.64 10.26 13.04
CA GLN A 194 5.66 11.60 13.62
C GLN A 194 4.39 12.35 13.18
N PRO A 195 3.75 13.10 14.10
CA PRO A 195 2.55 13.85 13.77
C PRO A 195 2.90 14.89 12.70
N THR A 196 2.41 14.67 11.47
CA THR A 196 2.32 15.77 10.51
C THR A 196 1.33 16.79 11.09
N PRO A 197 1.60 18.10 11.01
CA PRO A 197 0.76 19.15 11.59
C PRO A 197 -0.53 19.40 10.77
N GLU A 198 -1.04 18.35 10.12
CA GLU A 198 -2.34 18.39 9.47
C GLU A 198 -3.41 18.21 10.54
N ARG A 199 -4.60 18.78 10.29
CA ARG A 199 -5.73 18.79 11.22
C ARG A 199 -6.24 17.36 11.43
N GLU A 200 -5.57 16.61 12.30
CA GLU A 200 -5.97 15.24 12.63
C GLU A 200 -7.38 15.31 13.24
N VAL A 201 -8.31 14.48 12.76
CA VAL A 201 -9.68 14.45 13.29
C VAL A 201 -9.93 13.14 14.00
N GLU A 202 -10.68 13.21 15.09
CA GLU A 202 -11.17 12.08 15.86
C GLU A 202 -12.67 11.87 15.59
N LEU A 203 -13.03 10.65 15.22
CA LEU A 203 -14.40 10.22 15.05
C LEU A 203 -14.91 9.61 16.36
N LYS A 204 -16.03 10.13 16.87
CA LYS A 204 -16.67 9.64 18.11
C LYS A 204 -18.07 9.13 17.85
N CYS A 205 -18.50 8.13 18.59
CA CYS A 205 -19.89 7.68 18.56
C CYS A 205 -20.82 8.78 19.05
N ARG A 206 -21.86 9.14 18.29
CA ARG A 206 -22.80 10.20 18.70
C ARG A 206 -23.62 9.85 19.95
N LYS A 207 -23.86 8.55 20.20
CA LYS A 207 -24.65 8.07 21.36
C LYS A 207 -23.86 8.08 22.67
N CYS A 208 -22.62 7.56 22.67
CA CYS A 208 -21.83 7.37 23.90
C CYS A 208 -20.51 8.17 23.93
N ARG A 209 -20.19 8.92 22.88
CA ARG A 209 -18.97 9.74 22.72
C ARG A 209 -17.65 8.96 22.78
N ARG A 210 -17.66 7.63 22.77
CA ARG A 210 -16.48 6.77 22.62
C ARG A 210 -15.76 7.06 21.29
N GLY A 211 -14.43 7.20 21.32
CA GLY A 211 -13.59 7.28 20.11
C GLY A 211 -13.66 6.00 19.28
N ILE A 212 -13.86 6.16 17.98
CA ILE A 212 -14.03 5.08 17.01
C ILE A 212 -12.80 4.95 16.11
N ALA A 213 -12.36 6.05 15.51
CA ALA A 213 -11.23 6.09 14.59
C ALA A 213 -10.64 7.50 14.54
N SER A 214 -9.40 7.64 14.04
CA SER A 214 -8.81 8.92 13.68
C SER A 214 -8.66 9.07 12.16
N SER A 215 -8.36 10.28 11.70
CA SER A 215 -8.23 10.61 10.26
C SER A 215 -7.25 9.75 9.50
N LYS A 216 -6.21 9.22 10.15
CA LYS A 216 -5.21 8.33 9.52
C LYS A 216 -5.78 7.01 8.99
N TYR A 217 -6.96 6.62 9.45
CA TYR A 217 -7.65 5.41 9.00
C TYR A 217 -8.76 5.70 7.97
N ILE A 218 -8.96 6.97 7.59
CA ILE A 218 -10.01 7.36 6.63
C ILE A 218 -9.51 7.13 5.20
N ILE A 219 -10.34 6.47 4.39
CA ILE A 219 -10.11 6.27 2.97
C ILE A 219 -10.68 7.48 2.20
N SER A 220 -9.80 8.20 1.51
CA SER A 220 -10.19 9.24 0.54
C SER A 220 -10.71 8.57 -0.74
N HIS A 221 -11.89 8.99 -1.19
CA HIS A 221 -12.52 8.51 -2.44
C HIS A 221 -13.09 9.67 -3.28
N GLU A 222 -12.75 10.91 -2.88
CA GLU A 222 -13.12 12.13 -3.60
C GLU A 222 -12.05 12.52 -4.64
N GLU A 223 -10.83 11.98 -4.53
CA GLU A 223 -9.68 12.33 -5.37
C GLU A 223 -9.71 11.68 -6.75
N GLU A 224 -10.32 10.51 -6.92
CA GLU A 224 -10.55 9.85 -8.23
C GLU A 224 -11.37 10.73 -9.20
N LYS A 225 -12.11 11.72 -8.67
CA LYS A 225 -12.83 12.73 -9.45
C LYS A 225 -11.98 13.91 -9.93
N ARG A 226 -10.83 14.19 -9.31
CA ARG A 226 -9.96 15.30 -9.74
C ARG A 226 -9.32 15.00 -11.09
N GLU A 227 -9.04 13.73 -11.38
CA GLU A 227 -8.46 13.28 -12.65
C GLU A 227 -9.51 13.09 -13.74
N ASN A 228 -10.74 12.70 -13.39
CA ASN A 228 -11.86 12.55 -14.32
C ASN A 228 -12.77 13.79 -14.33
N ALA A 229 -12.45 14.75 -15.21
CA ALA A 229 -13.06 16.08 -15.33
C ALA A 229 -14.59 16.19 -15.58
N LYS A 230 -15.39 15.12 -15.43
CA LYS A 230 -16.81 15.08 -15.82
C LYS A 230 -17.85 14.96 -14.70
N ALA A 231 -17.48 14.97 -13.41
CA ALA A 231 -18.49 14.90 -12.35
C ALA A 231 -18.12 15.68 -11.07
N ARG A 232 -18.10 17.01 -11.15
CA ARG A 232 -18.14 17.86 -9.95
C ARG A 232 -19.56 17.83 -9.35
N SER A 233 -19.87 16.81 -8.56
CA SER A 233 -21.01 16.88 -7.64
C SER A 233 -20.55 17.55 -6.35
N ASN A 234 -21.09 18.71 -6.00
CA ASN A 234 -20.83 19.42 -4.74
C ASN A 234 -21.56 18.76 -3.54
N VAL A 235 -21.70 17.43 -3.58
CA VAL A 235 -22.52 16.63 -2.66
C VAL A 235 -21.62 16.12 -1.55
N GLU A 236 -21.94 16.50 -0.32
CA GLU A 236 -21.25 15.99 0.85
C GLU A 236 -21.52 14.47 1.02
N CYS A 237 -20.46 13.67 1.13
CA CYS A 237 -20.57 12.22 1.30
C CYS A 237 -21.33 11.86 2.58
N ALA A 238 -22.35 10.98 2.51
CA ALA A 238 -23.12 10.55 3.68
C ALA A 238 -22.36 9.57 4.60
N HIS A 239 -21.32 8.93 4.07
CA HIS A 239 -20.51 7.93 4.78
C HIS A 239 -19.05 8.38 4.83
N ILE A 240 -18.37 8.01 5.92
CA ILE A 240 -16.91 8.10 6.06
C ILE A 240 -16.38 6.67 5.96
N PHE A 241 -15.58 6.39 4.93
CA PHE A 241 -15.00 5.07 4.72
C PHE A 241 -13.70 4.94 5.50
N LEU A 242 -13.50 3.77 6.11
CA LEU A 242 -12.34 3.47 6.92
C LEU A 242 -11.64 2.22 6.40
N HIS A 243 -10.33 2.15 6.63
CA HIS A 243 -9.64 0.87 6.63
C HIS A 243 -10.18 -0.04 7.75
N PRO A 244 -10.09 -1.38 7.60
CA PRO A 244 -10.46 -2.30 8.67
C PRO A 244 -9.68 -2.00 9.96
N MET A 245 -10.40 -1.99 11.09
CA MET A 245 -9.84 -1.80 12.43
C MET A 245 -10.23 -2.96 13.35
N LYS A 246 -9.40 -3.29 14.35
CA LYS A 246 -9.62 -4.43 15.27
C LYS A 246 -11.01 -4.47 15.86
N TRP A 247 -11.53 -3.32 16.28
CA TRP A 247 -12.82 -3.24 16.93
C TRP A 247 -13.99 -3.65 16.01
N MET A 248 -13.77 -3.66 14.68
CA MET A 248 -14.74 -4.10 13.69
C MET A 248 -14.78 -5.62 13.53
N ARG A 249 -13.80 -6.37 14.06
CA ARG A 249 -13.68 -7.84 13.90
C ARG A 249 -14.98 -8.58 14.20
N SER A 250 -15.62 -8.30 15.33
CA SER A 250 -16.87 -8.97 15.71
C SER A 250 -18.05 -8.65 14.77
N SER A 251 -17.99 -7.53 14.04
CA SER A 251 -19.00 -7.18 13.03
C SER A 251 -18.70 -7.81 11.67
N LEU A 252 -17.42 -7.87 11.28
CA LEU A 252 -16.95 -8.42 10.01
C LEU A 252 -16.95 -9.97 10.01
N TYR A 253 -16.63 -10.55 11.16
CA TYR A 253 -16.48 -12.00 11.40
C TYR A 253 -17.23 -12.42 12.67
N PRO A 254 -18.58 -12.33 12.70
CA PRO A 254 -19.38 -12.60 13.91
C PRO A 254 -19.30 -14.06 14.39
N SER A 255 -18.89 -14.99 13.53
CA SER A 255 -18.73 -16.42 13.85
C SER A 255 -17.35 -16.76 14.41
N ALA A 256 -16.41 -15.81 14.47
CA ALA A 256 -15.12 -16.01 15.13
C ALA A 256 -15.34 -15.91 16.64
N SER A 257 -15.35 -17.03 17.34
CA SER A 257 -15.57 -17.05 18.79
C SER A 257 -14.44 -16.34 19.54
N ASP A 258 -14.77 -15.37 20.40
CA ASP A 258 -13.82 -14.67 21.30
C ASP A 258 -13.08 -15.63 22.28
N SER A 259 -13.49 -16.89 22.36
CA SER A 259 -12.99 -17.89 23.33
C SER A 259 -11.80 -18.72 22.83
N ASN A 260 -11.47 -18.69 21.54
CA ASN A 260 -10.29 -19.39 21.02
C ASN A 260 -9.72 -18.69 19.77
N PRO A 261 -8.58 -17.96 19.87
CA PRO A 261 -7.94 -17.32 18.72
C PRO A 261 -7.38 -18.31 17.68
N ASN A 262 -7.32 -19.61 17.99
CA ASN A 262 -6.93 -20.69 17.08
C ASN A 262 -8.12 -21.55 16.60
N ALA A 263 -9.38 -21.16 16.86
CA ALA A 263 -10.52 -21.89 16.32
C ALA A 263 -10.60 -21.68 14.81
N GLN A 264 -10.44 -22.76 14.04
CA GLN A 264 -10.70 -22.76 12.61
C GLN A 264 -12.12 -22.24 12.36
N PHE A 265 -12.21 -21.21 11.53
CA PHE A 265 -13.45 -20.58 11.12
C PHE A 265 -14.26 -21.57 10.27
N THR A 266 -15.42 -22.02 10.75
CA THR A 266 -16.21 -23.09 10.09
C THR A 266 -17.42 -22.58 9.29
N GLY A 267 -17.49 -21.29 8.92
CA GLY A 267 -18.59 -20.81 8.06
C GLY A 267 -18.32 -19.44 7.46
N ASP A 268 -18.71 -19.22 6.20
CA ASP A 268 -18.38 -18.01 5.42
C ASP A 268 -18.72 -16.70 6.16
N ALA A 269 -17.79 -15.74 6.13
CA ALA A 269 -18.04 -14.41 6.66
C ALA A 269 -19.10 -13.70 5.82
N PRO A 270 -19.99 -12.90 6.44
CA PRO A 270 -21.04 -12.21 5.70
C PRO A 270 -20.45 -11.22 4.70
N LEU A 271 -20.96 -11.21 3.48
CA LEU A 271 -20.56 -10.24 2.44
C LEU A 271 -20.88 -8.79 2.80
N SER A 272 -21.89 -8.56 3.64
CA SER A 272 -22.27 -7.23 4.12
C SER A 272 -22.96 -7.32 5.48
N GLY A 273 -22.94 -6.20 6.22
CA GLY A 273 -23.53 -6.16 7.55
C GLY A 273 -23.51 -4.77 8.19
N ARG A 274 -23.85 -4.73 9.48
CA ARG A 274 -23.91 -3.50 10.27
C ARG A 274 -22.65 -3.37 11.11
N LEU A 275 -22.19 -2.14 11.32
CA LEU A 275 -21.10 -1.84 12.24
C LEU A 275 -21.69 -1.34 13.57
N ALA A 276 -21.44 -2.09 14.64
CA ALA A 276 -21.86 -1.71 15.99
C ALA A 276 -20.79 -0.87 16.69
N CYS A 277 -21.21 0.03 17.57
CA CYS A 277 -20.30 0.80 18.40
C CYS A 277 -19.46 -0.14 19.28
N PRO A 278 -18.13 0.05 19.36
CA PRO A 278 -17.24 -0.85 20.10
C PRO A 278 -17.40 -0.74 21.63
N ASN A 279 -18.22 0.18 22.13
CA ASN A 279 -18.60 0.22 23.54
C ASN A 279 -19.71 -0.83 23.79
N PRO A 280 -19.44 -1.90 24.60
CA PRO A 280 -20.40 -2.98 24.84
C PRO A 280 -21.73 -2.51 25.44
N THR A 281 -21.71 -1.42 26.21
CA THR A 281 -22.93 -0.85 26.81
C THR A 281 -23.73 0.01 25.83
N CYS A 282 -23.12 0.47 24.74
CA CYS A 282 -23.75 1.35 23.77
C CYS A 282 -24.55 0.56 22.73
N GLY A 283 -23.90 -0.42 22.09
CA GLY A 283 -24.46 -1.28 21.03
C GLY A 283 -25.06 -0.54 19.83
N ALA A 284 -24.84 0.77 19.69
CA ALA A 284 -25.47 1.57 18.64
C ALA A 284 -24.96 1.16 17.26
N ASN A 285 -25.85 1.06 16.30
CA ASN A 285 -25.47 0.96 14.90
C ASN A 285 -24.86 2.31 14.44
N ILE A 286 -23.57 2.29 14.11
CA ILE A 286 -22.79 3.47 13.71
C ILE A 286 -22.45 3.46 12.21
N GLY A 287 -22.70 2.36 11.50
CA GLY A 287 -22.32 2.24 10.10
C GLY A 287 -22.69 0.90 9.48
N LYS A 288 -22.10 0.62 8.33
CA LYS A 288 -22.28 -0.64 7.61
C LYS A 288 -21.00 -1.02 6.89
N PHE A 289 -20.88 -2.30 6.57
CA PHE A 289 -19.82 -2.79 5.70
C PHE A 289 -20.42 -3.59 4.53
N ALA A 290 -19.70 -3.60 3.40
CA ALA A 290 -19.95 -4.47 2.26
C ALA A 290 -18.60 -4.79 1.60
N TRP A 291 -18.19 -6.06 1.61
CA TRP A 291 -16.96 -6.51 0.96
C TRP A 291 -17.02 -6.29 -0.55
N GLN A 292 -18.19 -6.52 -1.16
CA GLN A 292 -18.45 -6.26 -2.58
C GLN A 292 -18.44 -4.77 -2.97
N GLY A 293 -18.29 -3.89 -1.98
CA GLY A 293 -18.30 -2.46 -2.15
C GLY A 293 -19.68 -1.84 -2.12
N MET A 294 -19.68 -0.51 -2.18
CA MET A 294 -20.91 0.28 -2.28
C MET A 294 -20.65 1.60 -3.01
N GLN A 295 -21.68 2.08 -3.70
CA GLN A 295 -21.65 3.42 -4.27
C GLN A 295 -21.84 4.47 -3.18
N CYS A 296 -20.91 5.42 -3.09
CA CYS A 296 -21.06 6.58 -2.22
C CYS A 296 -22.02 7.62 -2.84
N SER A 297 -22.55 8.53 -2.02
CA SER A 297 -23.34 9.69 -2.47
C SER A 297 -22.58 10.61 -3.43
N CYS A 298 -21.25 10.54 -3.44
CA CYS A 298 -20.42 11.22 -4.42
C CYS A 298 -20.21 10.39 -5.71
N ASN A 299 -20.93 9.29 -5.91
CA ASN A 299 -20.84 8.37 -7.05
C ASN A 299 -19.54 7.57 -7.21
N SER A 300 -18.52 7.77 -6.37
CA SER A 300 -17.36 6.85 -6.35
C SER A 300 -17.77 5.50 -5.75
N TRP A 301 -17.25 4.43 -6.35
CA TRP A 301 -17.45 3.05 -5.91
C TRP A 301 -16.30 2.66 -4.97
N VAL A 302 -16.62 2.32 -3.72
CA VAL A 302 -15.60 2.01 -2.71
C VAL A 302 -15.59 0.52 -2.43
N VAL A 303 -14.43 -0.13 -2.54
CA VAL A 303 -14.21 -1.56 -2.26
C VAL A 303 -12.93 -1.73 -1.43
N PRO A 304 -12.95 -2.48 -0.31
CA PRO A 304 -14.15 -2.87 0.42
C PRO A 304 -14.83 -1.63 1.04
N ALA A 305 -16.15 -1.63 1.08
CA ALA A 305 -16.90 -0.53 1.65
C ALA A 305 -17.11 -0.73 3.15
N ILE A 306 -16.25 -0.15 3.99
CA ILE A 306 -16.42 -0.15 5.44
C ILE A 306 -16.71 1.28 5.89
N GLY A 307 -18.00 1.62 6.02
CA GLY A 307 -18.47 3.00 6.13
C GLY A 307 -19.17 3.32 7.44
N LEU A 308 -18.72 4.38 8.13
CA LEU A 308 -19.45 5.00 9.23
C LEU A 308 -20.47 6.00 8.68
N ALA A 309 -21.71 5.96 9.19
CA ALA A 309 -22.73 6.92 8.80
C ALA A 309 -22.44 8.27 9.48
N LYS A 310 -22.24 9.35 8.71
CA LYS A 310 -21.95 10.68 9.26
C LYS A 310 -22.98 11.14 10.30
N ALA A 311 -24.25 10.82 10.10
CA ALA A 311 -25.32 11.16 11.04
C ALA A 311 -25.19 10.48 12.43
N ARG A 312 -24.40 9.41 12.54
CA ARG A 312 -24.22 8.58 13.75
C ARG A 312 -22.88 8.81 14.45
N VAL A 313 -22.02 9.66 13.91
CA VAL A 313 -20.70 9.98 14.46
C VAL A 313 -20.48 11.48 14.58
N ASP A 314 -19.68 11.89 15.55
CA ASP A 314 -19.19 13.26 15.67
C ASP A 314 -17.75 13.32 15.17
N ILE A 315 -17.42 14.35 14.39
CA ILE A 315 -16.07 14.63 13.93
C ILE A 315 -15.53 15.76 14.79
N LYS A 316 -14.42 15.54 15.48
CA LYS A 316 -13.75 16.58 16.28
C LYS A 316 -12.30 16.74 15.84
N PRO A 317 -11.76 17.96 15.76
CA PRO A 317 -10.33 18.13 15.63
C PRO A 317 -9.65 17.50 16.86
N LEU A 318 -8.61 16.69 16.62
CA LEU A 318 -7.72 16.22 17.66
C LEU A 318 -7.04 17.46 18.22
N ALA A 319 -7.29 17.78 19.49
CA ALA A 319 -6.69 18.95 20.10
C ALA A 319 -5.16 18.75 20.10
N SER A 320 -4.44 19.51 19.28
CA SER A 320 -3.01 19.72 19.50
C SER A 320 -2.88 20.25 20.92
N GLY A 321 -2.20 19.49 21.78
CA GLY A 321 -2.07 19.82 23.20
C GLY A 321 -1.35 21.15 23.40
N ASN A 322 -2.11 22.24 23.37
CA ASN A 322 -1.79 23.51 23.98
C ASN A 322 -3.05 23.95 24.71
N LEU A 323 -3.25 23.40 25.91
CA LEU A 323 -4.14 24.02 26.88
C LEU A 323 -3.59 25.42 27.15
N PRO A 324 -4.36 26.51 26.97
CA PRO A 324 -3.96 27.79 27.52
C PRO A 324 -3.83 27.65 29.05
N PRO A 325 -2.86 28.30 29.73
CA PRO A 325 -2.60 28.12 31.17
C PRO A 325 -3.73 28.53 32.13
N ALA A 326 -4.96 28.77 31.66
CA ALA A 326 -6.04 29.38 32.43
C ALA A 326 -7.14 28.40 32.87
N ALA A 327 -7.04 27.11 32.57
CA ALA A 327 -8.10 26.13 32.88
C ALA A 327 -7.83 25.25 34.13
N LEU A 328 -6.99 25.70 35.06
CA LEU A 328 -6.94 25.14 36.42
C LEU A 328 -7.67 26.08 37.36
N GLY A 329 -8.96 25.79 37.59
CA GLY A 329 -9.82 26.51 38.51
C GLY A 329 -9.42 26.32 39.98
N ILE A 330 -8.37 27.03 40.42
CA ILE A 330 -8.16 27.30 41.84
C ILE A 330 -8.80 28.67 42.11
N ARG A 331 -9.99 28.68 42.73
CA ARG A 331 -10.59 29.92 43.23
C ARG A 331 -9.73 30.45 44.37
N LEU A 332 -9.10 31.62 44.19
CA LEU A 332 -8.50 32.34 45.31
C LEU A 332 -9.59 32.87 46.26
N PRO A 333 -9.37 32.79 47.59
CA PRO A 333 -10.30 33.32 48.58
C PRO A 333 -10.38 34.86 48.54
N PRO A 334 -11.47 35.47 49.06
CA PRO A 334 -11.70 36.90 48.98
C PRO A 334 -10.68 37.64 49.88
N GLY A 335 -9.76 38.39 49.27
CA GLY A 335 -8.76 39.18 50.00
C GLY A 335 -7.45 39.42 49.25
N MET A 336 -7.17 38.70 48.16
CA MET A 336 -5.93 38.83 47.38
C MET A 336 -6.19 39.24 45.93
N ARG A 337 -6.85 40.37 45.69
CA ARG A 337 -6.80 41.03 44.38
C ARG A 337 -5.68 42.09 44.39
N PRO A 338 -4.72 42.06 43.46
CA PRO A 338 -3.80 43.17 43.27
C PRO A 338 -4.60 44.41 42.81
N THR A 339 -4.31 45.55 43.43
CA THR A 339 -4.82 46.87 43.03
C THR A 339 -4.31 47.24 41.64
N GLU A 340 -5.21 47.63 40.74
CA GLU A 340 -4.86 48.12 39.39
C GLU A 340 -3.98 49.38 39.48
N PRO A 341 -2.87 49.47 38.72
CA PRO A 341 -2.13 50.72 38.60
C PRO A 341 -2.89 51.70 37.70
N THR A 342 -3.13 52.88 38.25
CA THR A 342 -3.64 54.11 37.65
C THR A 342 -3.00 54.45 36.30
N GLN A 343 -3.83 54.73 35.29
CA GLN A 343 -3.42 55.33 34.01
C GLN A 343 -2.90 56.77 34.22
N PRO A 344 -1.80 57.19 33.57
CA PRO A 344 -1.42 58.60 33.52
C PRO A 344 -2.23 59.34 32.45
N GLY A 345 -2.82 60.46 32.86
CA GLY A 345 -3.77 61.24 32.09
C GLY A 345 -3.18 62.00 30.89
N SER A 346 -3.96 62.06 29.82
CA SER A 346 -3.80 63.02 28.73
C SER A 346 -4.56 64.31 29.07
N GLY A 347 -3.82 65.35 29.45
CA GLY A 347 -4.33 66.69 29.69
C GLY A 347 -4.80 67.38 28.40
N ARG A 348 -5.90 68.14 28.52
CA ARG A 348 -6.38 69.11 27.54
C ARG A 348 -5.49 70.36 27.53
N GLY A 349 -5.27 70.93 26.35
CA GLY A 349 -4.78 72.30 26.17
C GLY A 349 -5.31 72.86 24.84
N ASN A 350 -6.18 73.87 24.95
CA ASN A 350 -6.88 74.56 23.87
C ASN A 350 -5.95 75.46 23.03
N LEU A 351 -6.30 75.63 21.75
CA LEU A 351 -6.50 76.92 21.09
C LEU A 351 -7.48 76.74 19.93
#